data_AF-A0A2T1E0Z3-F1
#
_entry.id   AF-A0A2T1E0Z3-F1
#
_cell.length_a   1.000
_cell.length_b   1.000
_cell.length_c   1.000
_cell.angle_alpha   90.00
_cell.angle_beta   90.00
_cell.angle_gamma   90.00
#
_symmetry.space_group_name_H-M   'P 1'
#
loop_
_entity.id
_entity.type
_entity.pdbx_description
1 polymer ?
#
loop_
_entity_poly.entity_id
_entity_poly.type
_entity_poly.pdbx_seq_one_letter_code
_entity_poly.pdbx_strand_id
1 'polypeptide(L)' 'MLHRSDNVLVSSQPPAYPLKEADYVTVDRLQKYRDSQRYAIPQNIKLENYQSAVIWCRSFNATFGTAKLSS' A
#
# COMPACT_ATOMS: atom_id res chain seq x y z
N MET A 1 -1.09 -3.07 1.71
CA MET A 1 -0.83 -3.29 0.27
C MET A 1 0.61 -2.93 -0.04
N LEU A 2 1.20 -3.47 -1.10
CA LEU A 2 2.50 -3.01 -1.63
C LEU A 2 2.26 -2.25 -2.93
N HIS A 3 2.90 -1.10 -3.10
CA HIS A 3 2.68 -0.18 -4.21
C HIS A 3 3.98 0.12 -4.95
N ARG A 4 3.91 0.31 -6.27
CA ARG A 4 5.06 0.48 -7.16
C ARG A 4 5.76 1.84 -7.04
N SER A 5 5.03 2.89 -6.66
CA SER A 5 5.56 4.22 -6.37
C SER A 5 6.08 4.31 -4.92
N ASP A 6 7.16 5.05 -4.70
CA ASP A 6 7.71 5.35 -3.36
C ASP A 6 6.93 6.47 -2.65
N ASN A 7 6.19 7.28 -3.41
CA ASN A 7 5.36 8.37 -2.90
C ASN A 7 4.02 8.41 -3.63
N VAL A 8 3.06 7.66 -3.11
CA VAL A 8 1.69 7.59 -3.63
C VAL A 8 0.98 8.94 -3.62
N LEU A 9 1.32 9.82 -2.67
CA LEU A 9 0.65 11.11 -2.50
C LEU A 9 0.99 12.10 -3.62
N VAL A 10 2.17 11.98 -4.23
CA VAL A 10 2.56 12.81 -5.39
C VAL A 10 1.96 12.26 -6.69
N SER A 11 1.89 10.93 -6.81
CA SER A 11 1.35 10.28 -8.01
C SER A 11 -0.18 10.23 -8.07
N SER A 12 -0.89 10.77 -7.07
CA SER A 12 -2.34 10.69 -6.94
C SER A 12 -2.99 12.02 -6.56
N GLN A 13 -4.28 12.16 -6.84
CA GLN A 13 -5.02 13.40 -6.65
C GLN A 13 -5.68 13.49 -5.26
N PRO A 14 -5.58 14.64 -4.55
CA PRO A 14 -6.34 14.88 -3.33
C PRO A 14 -7.84 15.03 -3.63
N PRO A 15 -8.72 14.85 -2.62
CA PRO A 15 -8.41 14.58 -1.21
C PRO A 15 -8.23 13.09 -0.88
N ALA A 16 -8.68 12.19 -1.76
CA ALA A 16 -8.75 10.76 -1.46
C ALA A 16 -7.44 10.02 -1.74
N TYR A 17 -6.61 10.51 -2.65
CA TYR A 17 -5.41 9.80 -3.13
C TYR A 17 -5.73 8.35 -3.59
N PRO A 18 -6.59 8.19 -4.62
CA PRO A 18 -7.01 6.87 -5.11
C PRO A 18 -5.84 6.04 -5.69
N LEU A 19 -5.94 4.72 -5.57
CA LEU A 19 -4.97 3.80 -6.16
C LEU A 19 -5.45 3.27 -7.52
N LYS A 20 -4.52 3.04 -8.44
CA LYS A 20 -4.79 2.33 -9.69
C LYS A 20 -4.50 0.84 -9.48
N GLU A 21 -5.43 -0.02 -9.89
CA GLU A 21 -5.35 -1.48 -9.65
C GLU A 21 -4.07 -2.14 -10.18
N ALA A 22 -3.49 -1.64 -11.26
CA ALA A 22 -2.25 -2.17 -11.84
C ALA A 22 -0.97 -1.84 -11.01
N ASP A 23 -1.05 -0.86 -10.11
CA ASP A 23 0.11 -0.29 -9.43
C ASP A 23 0.34 -0.87 -8.03
N TYR A 24 -0.53 -1.77 -7.57
CA TYR A 24 -0.41 -2.38 -6.26
C TYR A 24 -0.75 -3.87 -6.25
N VAL A 25 -0.32 -4.52 -5.17
CA VAL A 25 -0.78 -5.85 -4.79
C VAL A 25 -1.33 -5.83 -3.38
N THR A 26 -2.44 -6.54 -3.18
CA THR A 26 -3.02 -6.74 -1.85
C THR A 26 -2.23 -7.83 -1.13
N VAL A 27 -1.66 -7.49 0.01
CA VAL A 27 -0.96 -8.47 0.86
C VAL A 27 -1.97 -9.18 1.75
N ASP A 28 -2.75 -8.41 2.50
CA ASP A 28 -3.84 -8.89 3.35
C ASP A 28 -4.73 -7.70 3.76
N ARG A 29 -5.83 -7.99 4.45
CA ARG A 29 -6.68 -7.00 5.10
C ARG A 29 -6.00 -6.44 6.35
N LEU A 30 -6.36 -5.21 6.72
CA LEU A 30 -5.89 -4.60 7.95
C LEU A 30 -6.32 -5.44 9.16
N GLN A 31 -5.35 -5.96 9.92
CA GLN A 31 -5.63 -6.88 11.04
C GLN A 31 -5.94 -6.16 12.36
N LYS A 32 -5.36 -4.97 12.58
CA LYS A 32 -5.49 -4.17 13.80
C LYS A 32 -5.52 -2.68 13.44
N TYR A 33 -6.02 -1.84 14.35
CA TYR A 33 -6.02 -0.38 14.17
C TYR A 33 -5.00 0.34 15.07
N ARG A 34 -4.36 -0.42 15.95
CA ARG A 34 -3.37 0.07 16.92
C ARG A 34 -2.13 -0.82 16.84
N ASP A 35 -1.00 -0.26 17.23
CA ASP A 35 0.29 -0.93 17.30
C ASP A 35 0.80 -1.46 15.95
N SER A 36 1.93 -2.16 16.01
CA SER A 36 2.60 -2.73 14.84
C SER A 36 1.82 -3.89 14.22
N GLN A 37 2.00 -4.08 12.92
CA GLN A 37 1.37 -5.12 12.12
C GLN A 37 2.43 -5.87 11.34
N ARG A 38 2.26 -7.19 11.21
CA ARG A 38 3.17 -8.06 10.46
C ARG A 38 2.36 -8.85 9.46
N TYR A 39 2.82 -8.85 8.22
CA TYR A 39 2.17 -9.53 7.12
C TYR A 39 3.17 -10.48 6.46
N ALA A 40 2.77 -11.72 6.24
CA ALA A 40 3.54 -12.63 5.40
C ALA A 40 3.47 -12.14 3.96
N ILE A 41 4.60 -12.08 3.27
CA ILE A 41 4.64 -11.77 1.84
C ILE A 41 4.53 -13.10 1.08
N PRO A 42 3.47 -13.31 0.28
CA PRO A 42 3.34 -14.49 -0.58
C PRO A 42 4.56 -14.69 -1.48
N GLN A 43 4.98 -15.94 -1.68
CA GLN A 43 6.18 -16.29 -2.47
C GLN A 43 6.12 -15.84 -3.94
N ASN A 44 4.92 -15.63 -4.49
CA ASN A 44 4.72 -15.13 -5.84
C ASN A 44 4.89 -13.60 -5.96
N ILE A 45 5.08 -12.88 -4.85
CA ILE A 45 5.31 -11.44 -4.84
C ILE A 45 6.81 -11.17 -4.71
N LYS A 46 7.40 -10.60 -5.77
CA LYS A 46 8.78 -10.11 -5.75
C LYS A 46 8.81 -8.71 -5.13
N LEU A 47 9.40 -8.59 -3.94
CA LEU A 47 9.41 -7.33 -3.19
C LEU A 47 10.15 -6.21 -3.93
N GLU A 48 11.16 -6.56 -4.75
CA GLU A 48 11.92 -5.61 -5.59
C GLU A 48 11.05 -4.81 -6.59
N ASN A 49 9.84 -5.27 -6.89
CA ASN A 49 8.92 -4.61 -7.81
C ASN A 49 8.11 -3.49 -7.15
N TYR A 50 8.25 -3.31 -5.83
CA TYR A 50 7.45 -2.38 -5.03
C TYR A 50 8.36 -1.48 -4.20
N GLN A 51 7.91 -0.25 -3.95
CA GLN A 51 8.72 0.78 -3.30
C GLN A 51 8.09 1.28 -1.99
N SER A 52 6.80 1.03 -1.77
CA SER A 52 6.10 1.45 -0.55
C SER A 52 5.05 0.44 -0.09
N ALA A 53 4.74 0.48 1.21
CA ALA A 53 3.58 -0.14 1.80
C ALA A 53 2.47 0.91 2.00
N VAL A 54 1.24 0.54 1.66
CA VAL A 54 0.09 1.45 1.67
C VAL A 54 -1.08 0.85 2.45
N ILE A 55 -1.74 1.68 3.26
CA ILE A 55 -3.04 1.41 3.87
C ILE A 55 -4.10 2.13 3.03
N TRP A 56 -5.03 1.35 2.46
CA TRP A 56 -6.07 1.84 1.57
C TRP A 56 -7.45 1.37 2.05
N CYS A 57 -8.43 2.27 1.98
CA CYS A 57 -9.82 1.96 2.25
C CYS A 57 -10.57 1.74 0.94
N ARG A 58 -11.05 0.50 0.74
CA ARG A 58 -11.80 0.10 -0.46
C ARG A 58 -13.10 0.87 -0.64
N SER A 59 -13.85 1.13 0.44
CA SER A 59 -15.18 1.76 0.35
C SER A 59 -15.14 3.20 -0.15
N PHE A 60 -14.04 3.92 0.11
CA PHE A 60 -13.88 5.32 -0.26
C PHE A 60 -12.83 5.54 -1.35
N ASN A 61 -12.22 4.47 -1.86
CA ASN A 61 -11.06 4.51 -2.73
C ASN A 61 -10.00 5.53 -2.24
N ALA A 62 -9.64 5.45 -0.95
CA ALA A 62 -8.81 6.46 -0.32
C ALA A 62 -7.58 5.87 0.38
N THR A 63 -6.44 6.54 0.24
CA THR A 63 -5.18 6.17 0.89
C THR A 63 -5.06 6.85 2.25
N PHE A 64 -4.88 6.07 3.31
CA PHE A 64 -4.82 6.55 4.71
C PHE A 64 -3.40 6.63 5.26
N GLY A 65 -2.47 5.87 4.67
CA GLY A 65 -1.09 5.85 5.13
C GLY A 65 -0.17 5.24 4.09
N THR A 66 1.04 5.75 4.02
CA THR A 66 2.10 5.27 3.13
C THR A 66 3.42 5.24 3.90
N ALA A 67 4.24 4.23 3.64
CA ALA A 67 5.58 4.10 4.17
C ALA A 67 6.51 3.55 3.09
N LYS A 68 7.66 4.17 2.89
CA LYS A 68 8.69 3.63 1.97
C LYS A 68 9.23 2.31 2.54
N LEU A 69 9.48 1.36 1.66
CA LEU A 69 10.21 0.15 2.03
C LEU A 69 11.70 0.51 2.19
N SER A 70 12.34 0.02 3.25
CA SER A 70 13.78 0.11 3.45
C SER A 70 14.43 -1.19 2.98
N SER A 71 15.48 -1.08 2.16
CA SER A 71 16.41 -2.18 1.84
C SER A 71 17.35 -2.48 3.00
#